data_AF-A0A259CGK5-F1
#
_entry.id   AF-A0A259CGK5-F1
#
_cell.length_a   1.000
_cell.length_b   1.000
_cell.length_c   1.000
_cell.angle_alpha   90.00
_cell.angle_beta   90.00
_cell.angle_gamma   90.00
#
_symmetry.space_group_name_H-M   'P 1'
#
loop_
_entity.id
_entity.type
_entity.pdbx_description
1 polymer ?
#
loop_
_entity_poly.entity_id
_entity_poly.type
_entity_poly.pdbx_seq_one_letter_code
_entity_poly.pdbx_strand_id
1 'polypeptide(L)'
;LDGDGQNNPHYLPDMVRLLDAAGPAAGMVQGERQGRQDTNFKRFQSRLANAVRRSLLRDGTRDTGCGLKVVRRDVYLRLPHFDALHRFTPALVAREGLEVLTFPVVDRARWHGLSKYGFWNRLWVGIGDMLGVWWLMRRRKVQKVVKVARDAH
;
A
#
# COMPACT_ATOMS: atom_id res chain seq x y z
N LEU A 1 6.92 1.24 -8.79
CA LEU A 1 8.05 0.32 -8.95
C LEU A 1 9.16 0.80 -8.03
N ASP A 2 9.77 -0.07 -7.23
CA ASP A 2 10.91 0.32 -6.39
C ASP A 2 12.20 0.36 -7.21
N GLY A 3 13.13 1.25 -6.83
CA GLY A 3 14.38 1.50 -7.54
C GLY A 3 15.48 0.46 -7.27
N ASP A 4 15.23 -0.53 -6.41
CA ASP A 4 16.22 -1.52 -5.99
C ASP A 4 16.35 -2.72 -6.94
N GLY A 5 15.58 -2.73 -8.03
CA GLY A 5 15.63 -3.75 -9.08
C GLY A 5 15.02 -5.11 -8.69
N GLN A 6 14.42 -5.23 -7.49
CA GLN A 6 13.80 -6.48 -7.04
C GLN A 6 12.48 -6.76 -7.75
N ASN A 7 11.69 -5.72 -8.02
CA ASN A 7 10.36 -5.88 -8.59
C ASN A 7 10.43 -6.11 -10.10
N ASN A 8 9.84 -7.20 -10.57
CA ASN A 8 9.79 -7.53 -11.99
C ASN A 8 8.69 -6.69 -12.70
N PRO A 9 9.03 -5.76 -13.62
CA PRO A 9 8.03 -4.93 -14.30
C PRO A 9 7.13 -5.73 -15.25
N HIS A 10 7.47 -6.98 -15.58
CA HIS A 10 6.66 -7.87 -16.41
C HIS A 10 5.22 -8.05 -15.87
N TYR A 11 5.01 -7.92 -14.56
CA TYR A 11 3.67 -8.05 -13.97
C TYR A 11 2.79 -6.81 -14.16
N LEU A 12 3.34 -5.65 -14.53
CA LEU A 12 2.59 -4.39 -14.63
C LEU A 12 1.41 -4.47 -15.62
N PRO A 13 1.55 -5.03 -16.85
CA PRO A 13 0.44 -5.15 -17.77
C PRO A 13 -0.72 -5.98 -17.22
N ASP A 14 -0.45 -7.09 -16.52
CA ASP A 14 -1.47 -7.91 -15.89
C ASP A 14 -2.16 -7.19 -14.74
N MET A 15 -1.40 -6.46 -13.91
CA MET A 15 -1.96 -5.65 -12.83
C MET A 15 -2.86 -4.52 -13.35
N VAL A 16 -2.49 -3.89 -14.47
CA VAL A 16 -3.33 -2.87 -15.13
C VAL A 16 -4.64 -3.52 -15.63
N ARG A 17 -4.55 -4.65 -16.34
CA ARG A 17 -5.73 -5.40 -16.80
C ARG A 17 -6.65 -5.78 -15.65
N LEU A 18 -6.09 -6.25 -14.53
CA LEU A 18 -6.85 -6.60 -13.33
C LEU A 18 -7.59 -5.38 -12.76
N LEU A 19 -6.90 -4.23 -12.66
CA LEU A 19 -7.52 -3.00 -12.16
C LEU A 19 -8.66 -2.53 -13.06
N ASP A 20 -8.48 -2.59 -14.38
CA ASP A 20 -9.50 -2.20 -15.34
C ASP A 20 -10.71 -3.13 -15.30
N ALA A 21 -10.48 -4.44 -15.24
CA ALA A 21 -11.53 -5.46 -15.16
C ALA A 21 -12.37 -5.37 -13.86
N ALA A 22 -11.75 -4.94 -12.74
CA ALA A 22 -12.44 -4.78 -11.47
C ALA A 22 -13.37 -3.55 -11.40
N GLY A 23 -13.28 -2.65 -12.37
CA GLY A 23 -14.19 -1.51 -12.48
C GLY A 23 -13.93 -0.37 -11.48
N PRO A 24 -14.88 0.58 -11.33
CA PRO A 24 -14.66 1.85 -10.63
C PRO A 24 -14.50 1.73 -9.11
N ALA A 25 -14.97 0.62 -8.52
CA ALA A 25 -14.86 0.38 -7.08
C ALA A 25 -13.41 0.05 -6.67
N ALA A 26 -12.59 -0.48 -7.58
CA ALA A 26 -11.18 -0.76 -7.34
C ALA A 26 -10.31 0.49 -7.56
N GLY A 27 -9.59 0.89 -6.52
CA GLY A 27 -8.69 2.05 -6.57
C GLY A 27 -7.25 1.70 -6.90
N MET A 28 -6.83 0.48 -6.58
CA MET A 28 -5.47 0.02 -6.84
C MET A 28 -5.31 -1.51 -6.85
N VAL A 29 -4.20 -1.95 -7.43
CA VAL A 29 -3.64 -3.31 -7.33
C VAL A 29 -2.27 -3.23 -6.66
N GLN A 30 -2.09 -4.01 -5.60
CA GLN A 30 -0.86 -4.14 -4.82
C GLN A 30 -0.20 -5.49 -5.12
N GLY A 31 1.08 -5.50 -5.45
CA GLY A 31 1.83 -6.75 -5.57
C GLY A 31 1.94 -7.45 -4.20
N GLU A 32 1.71 -8.76 -4.18
CA GLU A 32 1.90 -9.64 -3.01
C GLU A 32 2.99 -10.65 -3.31
N ARG A 33 4.12 -10.55 -2.58
CA ARG A 33 5.27 -11.40 -2.84
C ARG A 33 5.03 -12.84 -2.41
N GLN A 34 5.25 -13.76 -3.33
CA GLN A 34 5.19 -15.19 -3.09
C GLN A 34 6.59 -15.75 -2.80
N GLY A 35 6.68 -16.76 -1.93
CA GLY A 35 7.90 -17.57 -1.77
C GLY A 35 9.09 -16.91 -1.05
N ARG A 36 8.85 -15.99 -0.11
CA ARG A 36 9.92 -15.31 0.67
C ARG A 36 10.87 -16.29 1.38
N GLN A 37 12.12 -16.37 0.94
CA GLN A 37 13.22 -17.12 1.60
C GLN A 37 13.84 -16.32 2.77
N ASP A 38 13.01 -15.71 3.62
CA ASP A 38 13.47 -15.00 4.82
C ASP A 38 13.75 -16.00 5.96
N THR A 39 14.82 -15.78 6.73
CA THR A 39 15.10 -16.53 7.97
C THR A 39 13.89 -16.47 8.92
N ASN A 40 13.65 -17.52 9.70
CA ASN A 40 12.52 -17.60 10.65
C ASN A 40 12.37 -16.36 11.56
N PHE A 41 13.49 -15.77 11.99
CA PHE A 41 13.51 -14.55 12.78
C PHE A 41 12.99 -13.31 12.00
N LYS A 42 13.44 -13.11 10.75
CA LYS A 42 12.96 -12.01 9.88
C LYS A 42 11.49 -12.18 9.54
N ARG A 43 11.03 -13.43 9.32
CA ARG A 43 9.62 -13.75 9.12
C ARG A 43 8.78 -13.37 10.33
N PHE A 44 9.23 -13.70 11.55
CA PHE A 44 8.52 -13.34 12.78
C PHE A 44 8.41 -11.81 12.96
N GLN A 45 9.53 -11.09 12.81
CA GLN A 45 9.53 -9.62 12.91
C GLN A 45 8.59 -8.97 11.88
N SER A 46 8.63 -9.43 10.63
CA SER A 46 7.74 -8.92 9.59
C SER A 46 6.27 -9.23 9.90
N ARG A 47 5.96 -10.42 10.45
CA ARG A 47 4.61 -10.78 10.86
C ARG A 47 4.10 -9.88 11.99
N LEU A 48 4.93 -9.60 13.00
CA LEU A 48 4.57 -8.71 14.10
C LEU A 48 4.32 -7.28 13.60
N ALA A 49 5.23 -6.74 12.79
CA ALA A 49 5.08 -5.39 12.23
C ALA A 49 3.82 -5.27 11.35
N ASN A 50 3.55 -6.28 10.52
CA ASN A 50 2.33 -6.33 9.72
C ASN A 50 1.08 -6.48 10.59
N ALA A 51 1.13 -7.23 11.70
CA ALA A 51 0.00 -7.38 12.62
C ALA A 51 -0.35 -6.06 13.34
N VAL A 52 0.65 -5.35 13.85
CA VAL A 52 0.47 -4.02 14.46
C VAL A 52 -0.15 -3.06 13.44
N ARG A 53 0.40 -3.02 12.23
CA ARG A 53 -0.14 -2.19 11.15
C ARG A 53 -1.57 -2.53 10.81
N ARG A 54 -1.90 -3.82 10.63
CA ARG A 54 -3.28 -4.25 10.31
C ARG A 54 -4.26 -3.84 11.40
N SER A 55 -3.87 -3.94 12.67
CA SER A 55 -4.69 -3.50 13.80
C SER A 55 -4.98 -2.00 13.76
N LEU A 56 -3.96 -1.20 13.44
CA LEU A 56 -4.05 0.27 13.40
C LEU A 56 -4.78 0.79 12.16
N LEU A 57 -4.40 0.32 10.96
CA LEU A 57 -4.86 0.89 9.69
C LEU A 57 -6.08 0.16 9.12
N ARG A 58 -6.28 -1.11 9.48
CA ARG A 58 -7.36 -1.98 8.97
C ARG A 58 -7.46 -1.97 7.43
N ASP A 59 -6.31 -1.90 6.76
CA ASP A 59 -6.16 -1.69 5.31
C ASP A 59 -6.17 -2.99 4.49
N GLY A 60 -6.49 -4.14 5.11
CA GLY A 60 -6.56 -5.46 4.45
C GLY A 60 -5.24 -5.96 3.85
N THR A 61 -4.14 -5.21 3.96
CA THR A 61 -2.94 -5.47 3.17
C THR A 61 -2.06 -6.52 3.86
N ARG A 62 -1.68 -7.56 3.10
CA ARG A 62 -0.86 -8.67 3.59
C ARG A 62 0.65 -8.43 3.45
N ASP A 63 1.07 -7.69 2.42
CA ASP A 63 2.46 -7.29 2.17
C ASP A 63 2.55 -5.82 1.71
N THR A 64 2.77 -4.93 2.68
CA THR A 64 2.85 -3.48 2.42
C THR A 64 4.20 -3.03 1.90
N GLY A 65 5.21 -3.91 2.03
CA GLY A 65 6.59 -3.66 1.63
C GLY A 65 6.91 -4.07 0.20
N CYS A 66 5.92 -4.53 -0.58
CA CYS A 66 6.10 -4.72 -2.01
C CYS A 66 5.97 -3.37 -2.74
N GLY A 67 6.99 -3.00 -3.51
CA GLY A 67 7.07 -1.74 -4.25
C GLY A 67 6.30 -1.73 -5.58
N LEU A 68 5.77 -2.89 -6.00
CA LEU A 68 4.98 -3.01 -7.22
C LEU A 68 3.52 -2.70 -6.95
N LYS A 69 3.02 -1.61 -7.55
CA LYS A 69 1.67 -1.08 -7.34
C LYS A 69 1.16 -0.44 -8.62
N VAL A 70 -0.13 -0.61 -8.90
CA VAL A 70 -0.87 0.13 -9.92
C VAL A 70 -2.01 0.84 -9.23
N VAL A 71 -2.14 2.15 -9.41
CA VAL A 71 -3.15 2.99 -8.74
C VAL A 71 -3.82 3.84 -9.82
N ARG A 72 -5.15 4.02 -9.73
CA ARG A 72 -5.85 4.94 -10.62
C ARG A 72 -5.35 6.37 -10.40
N ARG A 73 -5.15 7.12 -11.49
CA ARG A 73 -4.56 8.46 -11.44
C ARG A 73 -5.39 9.42 -10.59
N ASP A 74 -6.70 9.45 -10.77
CA ASP A 74 -7.64 10.31 -10.04
C ASP A 74 -7.66 10.00 -8.53
N VAL A 75 -7.44 8.74 -8.16
CA VAL A 75 -7.33 8.30 -6.77
C VAL A 75 -6.01 8.80 -6.19
N TYR A 76 -4.90 8.55 -6.89
CA TYR A 76 -3.56 8.94 -6.44
C TYR A 76 -3.44 10.45 -6.22
N LEU A 77 -3.98 11.26 -7.13
CA LEU A 77 -3.94 12.72 -7.04
C LEU A 77 -4.77 13.31 -5.88
N ARG A 78 -5.72 12.56 -5.32
CA ARG A 78 -6.50 12.96 -4.14
C ARG A 78 -5.85 12.55 -2.82
N LEU A 79 -4.81 11.72 -2.85
CA LEU A 79 -4.15 11.26 -1.63
C LEU A 79 -3.33 12.40 -1.01
N PRO A 80 -3.27 12.48 0.33
CA PRO A 80 -2.41 13.44 1.02
C PRO A 80 -0.94 13.13 0.70
N HIS A 81 -0.14 14.17 0.45
CA HIS A 81 1.28 14.01 0.14
C HIS A 81 2.13 14.22 1.40
N PHE A 82 3.06 13.30 1.64
CA PHE A 82 4.04 13.33 2.73
C PHE A 82 5.17 12.32 2.44
N ASP A 83 6.28 12.45 3.17
CA ASP A 83 7.38 11.51 3.07
C ASP A 83 6.90 10.08 3.40
N ALA A 84 7.41 9.09 2.67
CA ALA A 84 6.99 7.69 2.82
C ALA A 84 5.51 7.36 2.46
N LEU A 85 4.78 8.26 1.80
CA LEU A 85 3.42 8.01 1.25
C LEU A 85 3.29 6.62 0.58
N HIS A 86 4.31 6.21 -0.19
CA HIS A 86 4.34 4.92 -0.90
C HIS A 86 4.11 3.70 0.01
N ARG A 87 4.46 3.79 1.31
CA ARG A 87 4.24 2.73 2.31
C ARG A 87 2.79 2.68 2.78
N PHE A 88 2.05 3.77 2.64
CA PHE A 88 0.69 3.94 3.15
C PHE A 88 -0.37 4.02 2.05
N THR A 89 0.03 3.97 0.78
CA THR A 89 -0.88 4.02 -0.37
C THR A 89 -2.05 3.03 -0.25
N PRO A 90 -1.86 1.74 0.10
CA PRO A 90 -2.98 0.81 0.29
C PRO A 90 -3.98 1.27 1.35
N ALA A 91 -3.48 1.72 2.51
CA ALA A 91 -4.32 2.24 3.59
C ALA A 91 -5.10 3.49 3.16
N LEU A 92 -4.45 4.39 2.42
CA LEU A 92 -5.07 5.63 1.96
C LEU A 92 -6.06 5.40 0.82
N VAL A 93 -5.86 4.40 -0.04
CA VAL A 93 -6.85 4.02 -1.06
C VAL A 93 -8.06 3.36 -0.37
N ALA A 94 -7.84 2.44 0.55
CA ALA A 94 -8.90 1.83 1.35
C ALA A 94 -9.69 2.90 2.15
N ARG A 95 -8.99 3.91 2.67
CA ARG A 95 -9.59 5.08 3.34
C ARG A 95 -10.57 5.81 2.46
N GLU A 96 -10.31 5.91 1.16
CA GLU A 96 -11.21 6.56 0.20
C GLU A 96 -12.49 5.76 -0.07
N GLY A 97 -12.60 4.55 0.48
CA GLY A 97 -13.72 3.63 0.27
C GLY A 97 -13.54 2.80 -1.00
N LEU A 98 -12.32 2.73 -1.54
CA LEU A 98 -11.98 1.98 -2.74
C LEU A 98 -11.33 0.65 -2.38
N GLU A 99 -11.56 -0.35 -3.22
CA GLU A 99 -10.98 -1.67 -3.06
C GLU A 99 -9.48 -1.66 -3.43
N VAL A 100 -8.72 -2.41 -2.64
CA VAL A 100 -7.30 -2.69 -2.84
C VAL A 100 -7.17 -4.15 -3.21
N LEU A 101 -6.89 -4.43 -4.49
CA LEU A 101 -6.70 -5.78 -4.99
C LEU A 101 -5.25 -6.23 -4.78
N THR A 102 -5.04 -7.53 -4.69
CA THR A 102 -3.70 -8.14 -4.58
C THR A 102 -3.35 -8.93 -5.82
N PHE A 103 -2.11 -8.80 -6.31
CA PHE A 103 -1.61 -9.58 -7.44
C PHE A 103 -0.35 -10.35 -7.03
N PRO A 104 -0.29 -11.69 -7.21
CA PRO A 104 0.87 -12.48 -6.80
C PRO A 104 2.09 -12.13 -7.66
N VAL A 105 3.22 -11.86 -7.02
CA VAL A 105 4.48 -11.54 -7.69
C VAL A 105 5.65 -12.32 -7.10
N VAL A 106 6.65 -12.60 -7.92
CA VAL A 106 7.93 -13.16 -7.47
C VAL A 106 9.00 -12.08 -7.59
N ASP A 107 9.61 -11.72 -6.46
CA ASP A 107 10.73 -10.78 -6.43
C ASP A 107 12.01 -11.45 -6.92
N ARG A 108 12.88 -10.66 -7.58
CA ARG A 108 14.24 -11.07 -7.94
C ARG A 108 15.15 -10.98 -6.71
N ALA A 109 16.19 -11.81 -6.67
CA ALA A 109 17.19 -11.75 -5.61
C ALA A 109 17.86 -10.36 -5.56
N ARG A 110 18.05 -9.81 -4.36
CA ARG A 110 18.77 -8.53 -4.17
C ARG A 110 20.23 -8.71 -4.52
N TRP A 111 20.79 -7.87 -5.38
CA TRP A 111 22.20 -8.00 -5.77
C TRP A 111 23.17 -7.33 -4.79
N HIS A 112 22.80 -6.29 -4.01
CA HIS A 112 23.71 -5.69 -3.01
C HIS A 112 23.00 -5.02 -1.82
N GLY A 113 23.70 -4.95 -0.66
CA GLY A 113 23.39 -4.04 0.45
C GLY A 113 23.68 -4.58 1.86
N LEU A 114 24.92 -4.41 2.35
CA LEU A 114 25.25 -4.51 3.78
C LEU A 114 24.69 -3.27 4.50
N SER A 115 23.53 -3.39 5.15
CA SER A 115 22.94 -2.29 5.92
C SER A 115 23.58 -2.25 7.32
N LYS A 116 24.61 -1.41 7.51
CA LYS A 116 25.36 -1.31 8.78
C LYS A 116 25.09 -0.05 9.62
N TYR A 117 24.30 0.92 9.13
CA TYR A 117 23.92 2.13 9.89
C TYR A 117 22.49 2.56 9.55
N GLY A 118 21.63 2.78 10.56
CA GLY A 118 20.29 3.39 10.37
C GLY A 118 19.06 2.58 10.79
N PHE A 119 19.19 1.41 11.43
CA PHE A 119 18.03 0.62 11.86
C PHE A 119 17.13 1.36 12.86
N TRP A 120 17.72 1.95 13.92
CA TRP A 120 16.98 2.67 14.95
C TRP A 120 16.31 3.94 14.44
N ASN A 121 17.02 4.73 13.61
CA ASN A 121 16.44 5.92 13.00
C ASN A 121 15.25 5.55 12.09
N ARG A 122 15.41 4.52 11.26
CA ARG A 122 14.34 4.02 10.37
C ARG A 122 13.15 3.47 11.14
N LEU A 123 13.38 2.89 12.31
CA LEU A 123 12.33 2.40 13.21
C LEU A 123 11.51 3.56 13.79
N TRP A 124 12.17 4.58 14.36
CA TRP A 124 11.49 5.73 14.95
C TRP A 124 10.72 6.56 13.92
N VAL A 125 11.31 6.81 12.74
CA VAL A 125 10.60 7.46 11.62
C VAL A 125 9.38 6.64 11.22
N GLY A 126 9.52 5.32 11.09
CA GLY A 126 8.40 4.44 10.73
C GLY A 126 7.26 4.42 11.76
N ILE A 127 7.57 4.55 13.06
CA ILE A 127 6.56 4.67 14.12
C ILE A 127 5.84 6.02 14.03
N GLY A 128 6.58 7.12 13.85
CA GLY A 128 6.02 8.46 13.67
C GLY A 128 5.06 8.52 12.48
N ASP A 129 5.48 8.01 11.33
CA ASP A 129 4.64 7.94 10.13
C ASP A 129 3.37 7.11 10.37
N MET A 130 3.48 5.97 11.08
CA MET A 130 2.34 5.11 11.39
C MET A 130 1.30 5.83 12.25
N LEU A 131 1.73 6.54 13.29
CA LEU A 131 0.85 7.32 14.17
C LEU A 131 0.20 8.48 13.41
N GLY A 132 0.96 9.19 12.57
CA GLY A 132 0.45 10.27 11.74
C GLY A 132 -0.61 9.79 10.76
N VAL A 133 -0.34 8.68 10.05
CA VAL A 133 -1.31 8.08 9.12
C VAL A 133 -2.52 7.52 9.86
N TRP A 134 -2.33 6.85 11.00
CA TRP A 134 -3.46 6.40 11.82
C TRP A 134 -4.38 7.56 12.22
N TRP A 135 -3.81 8.67 12.68
CA TRP A 135 -4.57 9.87 13.02
C TRP A 135 -5.31 10.43 11.79
N LEU A 136 -4.64 10.47 10.64
CA LEU A 136 -5.20 10.92 9.37
C LEU A 136 -6.38 10.05 8.91
N MET A 137 -6.21 8.72 8.98
CA MET A 137 -7.27 7.74 8.72
C MET A 137 -8.51 8.04 9.58
N ARG A 138 -8.32 8.23 10.88
CA ARG A 138 -9.40 8.47 11.85
C ARG A 138 -10.10 9.81 11.68
N ARG A 139 -9.41 10.84 11.18
CA ARG A 139 -9.97 12.19 10.99
C ARG A 139 -10.74 12.38 9.68
N ARG A 140 -10.87 11.34 8.83
CA ARG A 140 -11.67 11.45 7.60
C ARG A 140 -13.15 11.66 7.96
N LYS A 141 -13.73 12.76 7.49
CA LYS A 141 -15.18 12.92 7.37
C LYS A 141 -15.57 12.42 5.99
N VAL A 142 -16.19 11.23 5.91
CA VAL A 142 -16.73 10.73 4.64
C VAL A 142 -17.89 11.65 4.26
N GLN A 143 -17.66 12.57 3.33
CA GLN A 143 -18.73 13.36 2.74
C GLN A 143 -19.57 12.40 1.90
N LYS A 144 -20.73 11.99 2.41
CA LYS A 144 -21.74 11.30 1.59
C LYS A 144 -22.26 12.35 0.60
N VAL A 145 -21.77 12.31 -0.63
CA VAL A 145 -22.34 13.11 -1.72
C VAL A 145 -23.72 12.53 -2.01
N VAL A 146 -24.75 13.12 -1.41
CA VAL A 146 -26.14 12.83 -1.75
C VAL A 146 -26.38 13.48 -3.11
N LYS A 147 -26.60 12.68 -4.16
CA LYS A 147 -27.14 13.19 -5.41
C LYS A 147 -28.55 13.71 -5.12
N VAL A 148 -28.69 15.02 -4.97
CA VAL A 148 -29.99 15.66 -4.98
C VAL A 148 -30.48 15.56 -6.42
N ALA A 149 -31.52 14.76 -6.65
CA ALA A 149 -32.24 14.78 -7.92
C ALA A 149 -32.71 16.22 -8.13
N ARG A 150 -32.33 16.83 -9.25
CA ARG A 150 -32.94 18.09 -9.66
C ARG A 150 -34.35 17.73 -10.10
N ASP A 151 -35.33 18.11 -9.30
CA ASP A 151 -36.72 18.12 -9.73
C ASP A 151 -36.80 19.07 -10.93
N ALA A 152 -37.18 18.51 -12.08
CA ALA A 152 -37.45 19.27 -13.29
C ALA A 152 -38.79 19.98 -13.09
N HIS A 153 -38.74 21.31 -13.03
CA HIS A 153 -39.91 22.18 -13.17
C HIS A 153 -40.05 22.63 -14.61
#